data_AF-A0A5K0WH68-F1
#
_entry.id   AF-A0A5K0WH68-F1
#
_cell.length_a   1.000
_cell.length_b   1.000
_cell.length_c   1.000
_cell.angle_alpha   90.00
_cell.angle_beta   90.00
_cell.angle_gamma   90.00
#
_symmetry.space_group_name_H-M   'P 1'
#
loop_
_entity.id
_entity.type
_entity.pdbx_description
1 polymer ?
#
loop_
_entity_poly.entity_id
_entity_poly.type
_entity_poly.pdbx_seq_one_letter_code
_entity_poly.pdbx_strand_id
1 'polypeptide(L)' 'EYCYMKIRPLHDRVLVKRNEAELKSAGGIVLTGSAAGKSTRGTITAVGNGRVLDNGQVKPLDVKVGDVVIFNE' A
#
# COMPACT_ATOMS: atom_id res chain seq x y z
N GLU A 1 -12.12 17.14 -8.98
CA GLU A 1 -12.49 16.28 -7.83
C GLU A 1 -12.59 14.85 -8.33
N TYR A 2 -11.50 14.06 -8.23
CA TYR A 2 -11.50 12.68 -8.72
C TYR A 2 -12.21 11.82 -7.68
N CYS A 3 -13.40 11.30 -8.03
CA CYS A 3 -14.10 10.28 -7.28
C CYS A 3 -13.20 9.04 -7.22
N TYR A 4 -12.40 8.92 -6.15
CA TYR A 4 -11.61 7.73 -5.86
C TYR A 4 -12.62 6.60 -5.74
N MET A 5 -12.68 5.75 -6.76
CA MET A 5 -13.54 4.57 -6.81
C MET A 5 -13.55 3.95 -5.42
N LYS A 6 -14.73 3.81 -4.82
CA LYS A 6 -14.93 3.28 -3.45
C LYS A 6 -14.59 1.78 -3.43
N ILE A 7 -13.35 1.43 -3.75
CA ILE A 7 -12.81 0.09 -3.68
C ILE A 7 -12.67 -0.20 -2.20
N ARG A 8 -13.61 -0.98 -1.66
CA ARG A 8 -13.50 -1.53 -0.31
C ARG A 8 -12.80 -2.89 -0.40
N PRO A 9 -11.59 -3.04 0.15
CA PRO A 9 -11.00 -4.34 0.32
C PRO A 9 -11.87 -5.19 1.26
N LEU A 10 -12.07 -6.46 0.90
CA LEU A 10 -12.82 -7.43 1.70
C LEU A 10 -11.87 -8.23 2.59
N HIS A 11 -12.37 -8.68 3.74
CA HIS A 11 -11.63 -9.50 4.71
C HIS A 11 -10.30 -8.86 5.13
N ASP A 12 -9.20 -9.57 4.96
CA ASP A 12 -7.83 -9.20 5.36
C ASP A 12 -7.06 -8.43 4.27
N ARG A 13 -7.74 -8.03 3.19
CA ARG A 13 -7.10 -7.29 2.10
C ARG A 13 -6.84 -5.83 2.49
N VAL A 14 -5.78 -5.27 1.91
CA VAL A 14 -5.38 -3.88 2.13
C VAL A 14 -5.06 -3.24 0.78
N LEU A 15 -5.52 -2.01 0.58
CA LEU A 15 -5.24 -1.21 -0.59
C LEU A 15 -4.07 -0.28 -0.31
N VAL A 16 -2.97 -0.47 -1.04
CA VAL A 16 -1.75 0.32 -0.88
C VAL A 16 -1.53 1.17 -2.14
N LYS A 17 -1.35 2.47 -1.95
CA LYS A 17 -0.87 3.38 -2.98
C LYS A 17 0.66 3.36 -2.97
N ARG A 18 1.27 2.87 -4.05
CA ARG A 18 2.73 2.91 -4.21
C ARG A 18 3.21 4.36 -4.15
N ASN A 19 4.25 4.61 -3.37
CA ASN A 19 4.91 5.91 -3.39
C ASN A 19 5.80 5.97 -4.64
N GLU A 20 5.95 7.16 -5.22
CA GLU A 20 6.85 7.35 -6.37
C GLU A 20 8.27 6.93 -5.98
N ALA A 21 8.90 6.13 -6.84
CA ALA A 21 10.31 5.80 -6.68
C ALA A 21 11.13 7.07 -6.91
N GLU A 22 12.15 7.30 -6.08
CA GLU A 22 13.05 8.43 -6.26
C GLU A 22 13.79 8.31 -7.59
N LEU A 23 13.30 9.00 -8.61
CA LEU A 23 13.89 9.05 -9.96
C LEU A 23 15.26 9.75 -9.97
N LYS A 24 15.56 10.51 -8.91
CA LYS A 24 16.80 11.25 -8.73
C LYS A 24 17.49 10.71 -7.50
N SER A 25 18.66 10.11 -7.67
CA SER A 25 19.51 9.76 -6.54
C SER A 25 20.05 11.04 -5.87
N ALA A 26 20.45 10.96 -4.60
CA ALA A 26 21.00 12.09 -3.84
C ALA A 26 22.21 12.78 -4.51
N GLY A 27 22.85 12.13 -5.50
CA GLY A 27 23.96 12.67 -6.30
C GLY A 27 23.54 13.37 -7.60
N GLY A 28 22.25 13.60 -7.85
CA GLY A 28 21.77 14.30 -9.05
C GLY A 28 21.75 13.46 -10.33
N ILE A 29 22.01 12.15 -10.24
CA ILE A 29 21.97 11.23 -11.37
C ILE A 29 20.52 10.78 -11.57
N VAL A 30 20.00 11.02 -12.78
CA VAL A 30 18.68 10.54 -13.20
C VAL A 30 18.79 9.04 -13.50
N LEU A 31 18.07 8.23 -12.74
CA LEU A 31 17.96 6.80 -13.02
C LEU A 31 17.07 6.63 -14.25
N THR A 32 17.62 6.08 -15.34
CA THR A 32 16.82 5.69 -16.50
C THR A 32 15.83 4.59 -16.08
N GLY A 33 14.63 4.58 -16.65
CA GLY A 33 13.43 3.91 -16.13
C GLY A 33 13.52 2.39 -15.84
N SER A 34 14.66 1.74 -16.14
CA SER A 34 14.95 0.35 -15.77
C SER A 34 15.64 0.19 -14.42
N ALA A 35 16.27 1.24 -13.87
CA ALA A 35 16.94 1.23 -12.56
C ALA A 35 16.12 1.89 -11.44
N ALA A 36 14.99 2.52 -11.80
CA ALA A 36 13.97 2.91 -10.85
C ALA A 36 13.24 1.65 -10.38
N GLY A 37 13.84 0.94 -9.43
CA GLY A 37 13.25 -0.25 -8.81
C GLY A 37 11.82 0.05 -8.36
N LYS A 38 10.90 -0.91 -8.57
CA LYS A 38 9.50 -0.72 -8.13
C LYS A 38 9.52 -0.33 -6.66
N SER A 39 8.94 0.81 -6.33
CA SER A 39 8.90 1.27 -4.94
C SER A 39 8.20 0.20 -4.10
N THR A 40 8.98 -0.45 -3.24
CA THR A 40 8.50 -1.43 -2.25
C THR A 40 7.81 -0.75 -1.07
N ARG A 41 7.75 0.59 -1.10
CA ARG A 41 7.10 1.42 -0.09
C ARG A 41 5.81 2.00 -0.63
N GLY A 42 4.77 2.01 0.19
CA GLY A 42 3.51 2.63 -0.15
C GLY A 42 2.69 3.01 1.06
N THR A 43 1.73 3.91 0.83
CA THR A 43 0.82 4.40 1.86
C THR A 43 -0.50 3.64 1.75
N ILE A 44 -1.06 3.22 2.88
CA ILE A 44 -2.35 2.55 2.91
C ILE A 44 -3.47 3.55 2.66
N THR A 45 -4.30 3.27 1.66
CA THR A 45 -5.48 4.09 1.34
C THR A 45 -6.78 3.45 1.84
N ALA A 46 -6.83 2.13 1.96
CA ALA A 46 -8.00 1.42 2.49
C ALA A 46 -7.60 0.12 3.18
N VAL A 47 -8.31 -0.24 4.24
CA VAL A 47 -8.13 -1.48 5.01
C VAL A 47 -9.43 -2.27 5.03
N GLY A 48 -9.32 -3.59 4.94
CA GLY A 48 -10.46 -4.49 5.10
C GLY A 48 -10.82 -4.69 6.57
N ASN A 49 -11.96 -5.32 6.82
CA ASN A 49 -12.47 -5.54 8.18
C ASN A 49 -11.61 -6.51 9.01
N GLY A 50 -10.76 -7.30 8.36
CA GLY A 50 -9.91 -8.31 8.99
C GLY A 50 -10.32 -9.74 8.69
N ARG A 51 -9.58 -10.70 9.26
CA ARG A 51 -9.78 -12.13 9.02
C ARG A 51 -10.93 -12.64 9.90
N VAL A 52 -11.88 -13.32 9.30
CA VAL A 52 -12.93 -14.04 10.03
C VAL A 52 -12.32 -15.32 10.59
N LEU A 53 -12.43 -15.49 11.90
CA LEU A 53 -12.01 -16.69 12.62
C LEU A 53 -13.13 -17.74 12.61
N ASP A 54 -12.79 -18.99 12.85
CA ASP A 54 -13.75 -20.11 12.83
C ASP A 54 -14.83 -20.01 13.92
N ASN A 55 -14.60 -19.17 14.93
CA ASN A 55 -15.54 -18.85 16.01
C ASN A 55 -16.52 -17.71 15.65
N GLY A 56 -16.47 -17.19 14.41
CA GLY A 56 -17.31 -16.08 13.95
C GLY A 56 -16.82 -14.69 14.36
N GLN A 57 -15.71 -14.58 15.09
CA GLN A 57 -15.11 -13.29 15.44
C GLN A 57 -14.22 -12.78 14.30
N VAL A 58 -14.18 -11.45 14.14
CA VAL A 58 -13.29 -10.80 13.17
C VAL A 58 -12.03 -10.34 13.89
N LYS A 59 -10.88 -10.89 13.49
CA LYS A 59 -9.58 -10.42 13.96
C LYS A 59 -9.18 -9.16 13.16
N PRO A 60 -9.07 -7.98 13.80
CA PRO A 60 -8.70 -6.76 13.10
C PRO A 60 -7.27 -6.84 12.56
N LEU A 61 -7.01 -6.05 11.50
CA LEU A 61 -5.66 -5.85 10.98
C LEU A 61 -4.92 -4.83 11.85
N ASP A 62 -3.60 -5.01 12.01
CA ASP A 62 -2.76 -4.08 12.76
C ASP A 62 -2.48 -2.76 12.02
N VAL A 63 -2.75 -2.72 10.72
CA VAL A 63 -2.49 -1.57 9.87
C VAL A 63 -3.71 -0.66 9.72
N LYS A 64 -3.47 0.65 9.60
CA LYS A 64 -4.51 1.68 9.48
C LYS A 64 -4.35 2.47 8.18
N VAL A 65 -5.42 3.17 7.80
CA VAL A 65 -5.38 4.12 6.68
C VAL A 65 -4.42 5.25 7.01
N GLY A 66 -3.49 5.53 6.10
CA GLY A 66 -2.43 6.53 6.26
C GLY A 66 -1.08 5.95 6.68
N ASP A 67 -1.02 4.68 7.10
CA ASP A 67 0.25 4.06 7.48
C ASP A 67 1.13 3.82 6.24
N VAL A 68 2.44 4.00 6.42
CA VAL A 68 3.45 3.68 5.41
C VAL A 68 3.93 2.26 5.64
N VAL A 69 3.71 1.39 4.66
CA VAL A 69 4.10 -0.01 4.71
C VAL A 69 5.12 -0.34 3.64
N ILE A 70 5.97 -1.31 3.97
CA ILE A 70 6.90 -1.95 3.04
C ILE A 70 6.25 -3.27 2.63
N PHE A 71 6.08 -3.49 1.33
CA PHE A 71 5.56 -4.73 0.77
C PHE A 71 6.58 -5.32 -0.19
N ASN A 72 6.61 -6.65 -0.26
CA ASN A 72 7.45 -7.37 -1.22
C ASN A 72 6.85 -7.27 -2.63
N GLU A 73 7.72 -7.36 -3.63
CA GLU A 73 7.35 -7.28 -5.05
C GLU A 73 6.55 -8.49 -5.55
#